data_AF-A0AAW7E5K7-F1
#
_entry.id   AF-A0AAW7E5K7-F1
#
_cell.length_a   1.000
_cell.length_b   1.000
_cell.length_c   1.000
_cell.angle_alpha   90.00
_cell.angle_beta   90.00
_cell.angle_gamma   90.00
#
_symmetry.space_group_name_H-M   'P 1'
#
loop_
_entity.id
_entity.type
_entity.pdbx_description
1 polymer ?
#
loop_
_entity_poly.entity_id
_entity_poly.type
_entity_poly.pdbx_seq_one_letter_code
_entity_poly.pdbx_strand_id
1 'polypeptide(L)'
;MSNNSNNFDGLLDQNESAPDEQFYQRADEFIALANELADTTDDAEQFAQSAAKVSASLMYANARFDIWLTACGYDKAEDMQANKEQILQYFLEQYKVMLEDNFEEYANNFEEYMNPPQDEVKHFV
;
A
#
# COMPACT_ATOMS: atom_id res chain seq x y z
N MET A 1 -15.38 -21.56 27.41
CA MET A 1 -15.11 -20.48 26.44
C MET A 1 -13.61 -20.51 26.21
N SER A 2 -13.16 -21.14 25.13
CA SER A 2 -11.72 -21.20 24.83
C SER A 2 -11.29 -19.84 24.33
N ASN A 3 -10.42 -19.17 25.09
CA ASN A 3 -9.62 -18.06 24.62
C ASN A 3 -8.75 -18.59 23.48
N ASN A 4 -9.19 -18.40 22.24
CA ASN A 4 -8.33 -18.54 21.08
C ASN A 4 -7.68 -17.16 20.88
N SER A 5 -6.66 -16.83 21.67
CA SER A 5 -5.80 -15.69 21.37
C SER A 5 -4.98 -16.08 20.14
N ASN A 6 -5.60 -16.00 18.97
CA ASN A 6 -4.90 -16.23 17.72
C ASN A 6 -3.86 -15.12 17.56
N ASN A 7 -2.67 -15.53 17.16
CA ASN A 7 -1.50 -14.66 16.93
C ASN A 7 -1.72 -13.63 15.80
N PHE A 8 -2.90 -13.62 15.18
CA PHE A 8 -3.35 -12.69 14.15
C PHE A 8 -3.43 -11.25 14.65
N ASP A 9 -4.10 -11.03 15.79
CA ASP A 9 -4.19 -9.70 16.39
C ASP A 9 -2.78 -9.22 16.75
N GLY A 10 -1.93 -10.05 17.37
CA GLY A 10 -0.55 -9.64 17.71
C GLY A 10 0.38 -9.34 16.53
N LEU A 11 0.08 -9.82 15.31
CA LEU A 11 0.88 -9.58 14.11
C LEU A 11 0.49 -8.30 13.37
N LEU A 12 -0.76 -7.87 13.52
CA LEU A 12 -1.35 -6.73 12.85
C LEU A 12 -1.63 -5.55 13.78
N ASP A 13 -1.69 -5.82 15.09
CA ASP A 13 -1.70 -4.82 16.15
C ASP A 13 -0.28 -4.26 16.28
N GLN A 14 0.07 -3.40 15.33
CA GLN A 14 1.18 -2.49 15.48
C GLN A 14 0.80 -1.51 16.59
N ASN A 15 1.20 -1.83 17.82
CA ASN A 15 1.17 -0.92 18.98
C ASN A 15 1.30 0.53 18.51
N GLU A 16 0.23 1.31 18.74
CA GLU A 16 0.10 2.76 18.53
C GLU A 16 1.43 3.51 18.69
N SER A 17 2.18 3.62 17.61
CA SER A 17 3.22 4.63 17.46
C SER A 17 3.01 5.26 16.11
N ALA A 18 2.99 6.60 16.07
CA ALA A 18 2.99 7.33 14.82
C ALA A 18 4.05 6.72 13.89
N PRO A 19 3.76 6.56 12.58
CA PRO A 19 4.69 5.97 11.65
C PRO A 19 6.08 6.55 11.86
N ASP A 20 7.05 5.68 12.16
CA ASP A 20 8.41 6.11 12.37
C ASP A 20 8.98 6.64 11.04
N GLU A 21 10.07 7.41 11.10
CA GLU A 21 10.73 7.93 9.89
C GLU A 21 11.07 6.81 8.89
N GLN A 22 11.30 5.59 9.40
CA GLN A 22 11.59 4.43 8.57
C GLN A 22 10.36 3.91 7.81
N PHE A 23 9.14 4.12 8.31
CA PHE A 23 7.90 3.79 7.59
C PHE A 23 7.83 4.56 6.28
N TYR A 24 7.97 5.90 6.36
CA TYR A 24 7.94 6.76 5.18
C TYR A 24 9.09 6.43 4.24
N GLN A 25 10.30 6.24 4.77
CA GLN A 25 11.45 5.84 3.94
C GLN A 25 11.18 4.55 3.14
N ARG A 26 10.58 3.52 3.76
CA ARG A 26 10.25 2.28 3.05
C ARG A 26 9.15 2.49 2.00
N ALA A 27 8.14 3.32 2.30
CA ALA A 27 7.11 3.66 1.33
C ALA A 27 7.71 4.37 0.11
N ASP A 28 8.60 5.33 0.34
CA ASP A 28 9.32 6.07 -0.71
C ASP A 28 10.20 5.15 -1.56
N GLU A 29 10.86 4.16 -0.96
CA GLU A 29 11.63 3.15 -1.69
C GLU A 29 10.74 2.31 -2.63
N PHE A 30 9.51 1.97 -2.22
CA PHE A 30 8.55 1.30 -3.11
C PHE A 30 8.05 2.21 -4.24
N ILE A 31 7.80 3.49 -3.96
CA ILE A 31 7.38 4.48 -4.95
C ILE A 31 8.50 4.73 -5.97
N ALA A 32 9.75 4.85 -5.51
CA ALA A 32 10.91 5.01 -6.38
C ALA A 32 11.04 3.85 -7.37
N LEU A 33 10.91 2.61 -6.88
CA LEU A 33 10.89 1.43 -7.76
C LEU A 33 9.70 1.43 -8.72
N ALA A 34 8.52 1.84 -8.26
CA ALA A 34 7.35 1.95 -9.13
C ALA A 34 7.56 3.00 -10.25
N ASN A 35 8.19 4.14 -9.93
CA ASN A 35 8.58 5.16 -10.91
C ASN A 35 9.57 4.60 -11.93
N GLU A 36 10.63 3.90 -11.50
CA GLU A 36 11.60 3.25 -12.40
C GLU A 36 10.94 2.24 -13.34
N LEU A 37 9.97 1.46 -12.84
CA LEU A 37 9.23 0.49 -13.65
C LEU A 37 8.25 1.16 -14.63
N ALA A 38 7.76 2.35 -14.30
CA ALA A 38 6.83 3.11 -15.13
C ALA A 38 7.56 3.95 -16.21
N ASP A 39 8.81 4.34 -15.95
CA ASP A 39 9.64 5.17 -16.82
C ASP A 39 10.11 4.41 -18.07
N THR A 40 9.22 4.40 -19.07
CA THR A 40 9.46 3.68 -20.32
C THR A 40 9.75 4.60 -21.51
N THR A 41 9.36 5.89 -21.45
CA THR A 41 9.49 6.89 -22.53
C THR A 41 9.30 8.33 -22.03
N ASP A 42 9.78 9.33 -22.78
CA ASP A 42 9.50 10.77 -22.57
C ASP A 42 8.05 11.20 -22.95
N ASP A 43 7.15 10.24 -23.21
CA ASP A 43 5.79 10.49 -23.67
C ASP A 43 4.81 10.35 -22.50
N ALA A 44 4.13 11.44 -22.16
CA ALA A 44 3.24 11.48 -20.99
C ALA A 44 2.05 10.50 -21.08
N GLU A 45 1.54 10.23 -22.27
CA GLU A 45 0.42 9.28 -22.45
C GLU A 45 0.91 7.84 -22.24
N GLN A 46 2.09 7.51 -22.77
CA GLN A 46 2.71 6.19 -22.59
C GLN A 46 3.15 5.97 -21.14
N PHE A 47 3.69 7.00 -20.48
CA PHE A 47 3.97 6.95 -19.04
C PHE A 47 2.72 6.62 -18.24
N ALA A 48 1.60 7.32 -18.47
CA ALA A 48 0.35 7.05 -17.76
C ALA A 48 -0.16 5.61 -17.95
N GLN A 49 -0.05 5.07 -19.16
CA GLN A 49 -0.40 3.67 -19.44
C GLN A 49 0.53 2.66 -18.76
N SER A 50 1.84 2.96 -18.69
CA SER A 50 2.83 2.14 -18.00
C SER A 50 2.60 2.17 -16.48
N ALA A 51 2.47 3.37 -15.93
CA ALA A 51 2.16 3.63 -14.52
C ALA A 51 0.90 2.89 -14.05
N ALA A 52 -0.17 2.83 -14.85
CA ALA A 52 -1.37 2.06 -14.52
C ALA A 52 -1.10 0.56 -14.36
N LYS A 53 -0.24 -0.03 -15.20
CA LYS A 53 0.16 -1.46 -15.09
C LYS A 53 1.06 -1.69 -13.88
N VAL A 54 1.95 -0.76 -13.59
CA VAL A 54 2.82 -0.81 -12.41
C VAL A 54 1.99 -0.71 -11.13
N SER A 55 1.03 0.22 -11.06
CA SER A 55 0.08 0.37 -9.95
C SER A 55 -0.69 -0.93 -9.67
N ALA A 56 -1.24 -1.57 -10.71
CA ALA A 56 -1.91 -2.87 -10.57
C ALA A 56 -0.96 -3.96 -10.05
N SER A 57 0.31 -3.93 -10.48
CA SER A 57 1.34 -4.88 -10.03
C SER A 57 1.72 -4.65 -8.56
N LEU A 58 1.83 -3.39 -8.14
CA LEU A 58 2.14 -3.00 -6.76
C LEU A 58 1.02 -3.43 -5.81
N MET A 59 -0.24 -3.21 -6.18
CA MET A 59 -1.41 -3.68 -5.43
C MET A 59 -1.39 -5.21 -5.26
N TYR A 60 -1.07 -5.95 -6.33
CA TYR A 60 -0.97 -7.41 -6.26
C TYR A 60 0.22 -7.87 -5.40
N ALA A 61 1.35 -7.17 -5.46
CA ALA A 61 2.51 -7.46 -4.63
C ALA A 61 2.19 -7.25 -3.14
N ASN A 62 1.54 -6.14 -2.79
CA ASN A 62 1.09 -5.85 -1.44
C ASN A 62 0.19 -6.96 -0.89
N ALA A 63 -0.85 -7.35 -1.64
CA ALA A 63 -1.75 -8.42 -1.23
C ALA A 63 -1.01 -9.77 -0.99
N ARG A 64 -0.01 -10.11 -1.80
CA ARG A 64 0.78 -11.34 -1.59
C ARG A 64 1.64 -11.27 -0.34
N PHE A 65 2.26 -10.11 -0.11
CA PHE A 65 3.08 -9.89 1.07
C PHE A 65 2.24 -9.97 2.35
N ASP A 66 1.10 -9.27 2.37
CA ASP A 66 0.16 -9.22 3.50
C ASP A 66 -0.37 -10.61 3.87
N ILE A 67 -0.77 -11.40 2.86
CA ILE A 67 -1.27 -12.76 3.10
C ILE A 67 -0.16 -13.72 3.53
N TRP A 68 1.07 -13.58 2.99
CA TRP A 68 2.21 -14.35 3.46
C TRP A 68 2.55 -14.04 4.92
N LEU A 69 2.63 -12.75 5.28
CA LEU A 69 2.90 -12.30 6.64
C LEU A 69 1.82 -12.80 7.60
N THR A 70 0.54 -12.68 7.20
CA THR A 70 -0.58 -13.23 7.96
C THR A 70 -0.42 -14.73 8.18
N ALA A 71 -0.09 -15.49 7.13
CA ALA A 71 0.08 -16.94 7.22
C ALA A 71 1.20 -17.35 8.17
N CYS A 72 2.28 -16.57 8.30
CA CYS A 72 3.34 -16.80 9.28
C CYS A 72 2.84 -16.74 10.75
N GLY A 73 1.68 -16.14 11.00
CA GLY A 73 1.04 -16.10 12.32
C GLY A 73 0.21 -17.34 12.67
N TYR A 74 -0.02 -18.27 11.74
CA TYR A 74 -0.88 -19.43 11.95
C TYR A 74 -0.09 -20.75 11.90
N ASP A 75 -0.42 -21.66 12.82
CA ASP A 75 0.15 -23.02 12.81
C ASP A 75 -0.57 -23.94 11.82
N LYS A 76 -1.83 -23.64 11.48
CA LYS A 76 -2.71 -24.48 10.67
C LYS A 76 -3.51 -23.67 9.66
N ALA A 77 -3.65 -24.24 8.47
CA ALA A 77 -4.41 -23.61 7.39
C ALA A 77 -5.91 -23.49 7.72
N GLU A 78 -6.48 -24.42 8.48
CA GLU A 78 -7.88 -24.40 8.89
C GLU A 78 -8.20 -23.20 9.79
N ASP A 79 -7.29 -22.86 10.72
CA ASP A 79 -7.46 -21.74 11.63
C ASP A 79 -7.36 -20.40 10.88
N MET A 80 -6.44 -20.28 9.92
CA MET A 80 -6.36 -19.13 9.02
C MET A 80 -7.63 -19.00 8.17
N GLN A 81 -8.11 -20.11 7.62
CA GLN A 81 -9.30 -20.14 6.78
C GLN A 81 -10.56 -19.74 7.56
N ALA A 82 -10.67 -20.12 8.84
CA ALA A 82 -11.77 -19.72 9.71
C ALA A 82 -11.81 -18.19 9.94
N ASN A 83 -10.67 -17.51 9.90
CA ASN A 83 -10.55 -16.07 10.11
C ASN A 83 -10.49 -15.26 8.80
N LYS A 84 -10.72 -15.88 7.63
CA LYS A 84 -10.57 -15.25 6.31
C LYS A 84 -11.26 -13.88 6.19
N GLU A 85 -12.52 -13.77 6.58
CA GLU A 85 -13.27 -12.52 6.44
C GLU A 85 -12.70 -11.41 7.33
N GLN A 86 -12.27 -11.75 8.55
CA GLN A 86 -11.62 -10.79 9.46
C GLN A 86 -10.27 -10.31 8.89
N ILE A 87 -9.48 -11.22 8.33
CA ILE A 87 -8.22 -10.91 7.64
C ILE A 87 -8.45 -9.91 6.50
N LEU A 88 -9.40 -10.21 5.62
CA LEU A 88 -9.71 -9.36 4.46
C LEU A 88 -10.24 -7.99 4.88
N GLN A 89 -11.15 -7.96 5.86
CA GLN A 89 -11.74 -6.72 6.35
C GLN A 89 -10.65 -5.79 6.91
N TYR A 90 -9.72 -6.33 7.71
CA TYR A 90 -8.62 -5.55 8.27
C TYR A 90 -7.81 -4.83 7.17
N PHE A 91 -7.27 -5.56 6.19
CA PHE A 91 -6.43 -4.95 5.15
C PHE A 91 -7.20 -3.96 4.27
N LEU A 92 -8.47 -4.25 3.95
CA LEU A 92 -9.30 -3.33 3.18
C LEU A 92 -9.60 -2.03 3.95
N GLU A 93 -9.84 -2.11 5.25
CA GLU A 93 -10.04 -0.92 6.10
C GLU A 93 -8.76 -0.10 6.22
N GLN A 94 -7.60 -0.73 6.46
CA GLN A 94 -6.32 -0.02 6.52
C GLN A 94 -5.98 0.67 5.19
N TYR A 95 -6.13 -0.05 4.07
CA TYR A 95 -5.90 0.53 2.75
C TYR A 95 -6.86 1.68 2.45
N LYS A 96 -8.13 1.55 2.85
CA LYS A 96 -9.12 2.61 2.68
C LYS A 96 -8.73 3.87 3.43
N VAL A 97 -8.31 3.78 4.70
CA VAL A 97 -7.87 4.95 5.48
C VAL A 97 -6.70 5.65 4.79
N MET A 98 -5.66 4.91 4.41
CA MET A 98 -4.50 5.48 3.71
C MET A 98 -4.89 6.15 2.38
N LEU A 99 -5.82 5.55 1.63
CA LEU A 99 -6.30 6.09 0.36
C LEU A 99 -7.13 7.37 0.56
N GLU A 100 -7.98 7.41 1.58
CA GLU A 100 -8.79 8.58 1.93
C GLU A 100 -7.89 9.75 2.36
N ASP A 101 -6.91 9.52 3.22
CA ASP A 101 -5.95 10.55 3.66
C ASP A 101 -5.19 11.15 2.47
N ASN A 102 -4.65 10.32 1.59
CA ASN A 102 -3.94 10.78 0.39
C ASN A 102 -4.89 11.49 -0.61
N PHE A 103 -6.13 11.01 -0.74
CA PHE A 103 -7.12 11.67 -1.59
C PHE A 103 -7.43 13.09 -1.09
N GLU A 104 -7.64 13.26 0.21
CA GLU A 104 -7.89 14.57 0.81
C GLU A 104 -6.69 15.51 0.64
N GLU A 105 -5.47 15.02 0.84
CA GLU A 105 -4.23 15.77 0.62
C GLU A 105 -4.10 16.27 -0.83
N TYR A 106 -4.29 15.39 -1.82
CA TYR A 106 -4.25 15.79 -3.24
C TYR A 106 -5.41 16.70 -3.63
N ALA A 107 -6.59 16.50 -3.07
CA ALA A 107 -7.75 17.35 -3.34
C ALA A 107 -7.52 18.78 -2.82
N ASN A 108 -6.89 18.92 -1.64
CA ASN A 108 -6.61 20.22 -1.03
C ASN A 108 -5.46 20.98 -1.73
N ASN A 109 -4.49 20.27 -2.31
CA ASN A 109 -3.30 20.85 -2.94
C ASN A 109 -3.28 20.70 -4.47
N PHE A 110 -4.43 20.40 -5.08
CA PHE A 110 -4.53 20.00 -6.49
C PHE A 110 -3.85 20.96 -7.47
N GLU A 111 -4.13 22.26 -7.33
CA GLU A 111 -3.61 23.28 -8.26
C GLU A 111 -2.08 23.40 -8.20
N GLU A 112 -1.49 23.17 -7.03
CA GLU A 112 -0.04 23.19 -6.81
C GLU A 112 0.61 21.92 -7.38
N TYR A 113 0.08 20.74 -7.04
CA TYR A 113 0.65 19.46 -7.46
C TYR A 113 0.47 19.17 -8.96
N MET A 114 -0.62 19.64 -9.57
CA MET A 114 -0.95 19.31 -10.96
C MET A 114 -0.46 20.33 -12.00
N ASN A 115 0.04 21.49 -11.56
CA ASN A 115 0.70 22.50 -12.38
C ASN A 115 2.18 22.73 -11.99
N PRO A 116 3.04 21.70 -12.04
CA PRO A 116 4.46 21.86 -11.73
C PRO A 116 5.16 22.78 -12.76
N PRO A 117 6.34 23.34 -12.42
CA PRO A 117 7.16 24.11 -13.36
C PRO A 117 7.42 23.36 -14.68
N GLN A 118 7.55 24.08 -15.79
CA GLN A 118 7.59 23.50 -17.16
C GLN A 118 8.70 22.46 -17.43
N ASP A 119 9.70 22.36 -16.56
CA ASP A 119 10.86 21.48 -16.76
C ASP A 119 10.81 20.19 -15.90
N GLU A 120 9.73 19.94 -15.15
CA GLU A 120 9.57 18.72 -14.34
C GLU A 120 8.74 17.63 -15.06
N VAL A 121 9.31 16.43 -15.18
CA VAL A 121 8.58 15.23 -15.60
C VAL A 121 7.68 14.79 -14.44
N LYS A 122 6.40 14.48 -14.73
CA LYS A 122 5.46 13.99 -13.73
C LYS A 122 5.86 12.60 -13.26
N HIS A 123 6.44 12.51 -12.07
CA HIS A 123 6.63 11.27 -11.34
C HIS A 123 5.59 11.14 -10.22
N PHE A 124 5.35 9.93 -9.74
CA PHE A 124 4.69 9.78 -8.44
C PHE A 124 5.65 10.40 -7.40
N VAL A 125 5.17 11.42 -6.69
CA VAL A 125 5.88 12.04 -5.56
C VAL A 125 5.32 11.42 -4.29
#